data_AF-A0A7V5VJL2-F1
#
_entry.id   AF-A0A7V5VJL2-F1
#
_cell.length_a   1.000
_cell.length_b   1.000
_cell.length_c   1.000
_cell.angle_alpha   90.00
_cell.angle_beta   90.00
_cell.angle_gamma   90.00
#
_symmetry.space_group_name_H-M   'P 1'
#
loop_
_entity.id
_entity.type
_entity.pdbx_description
1 polymer ?
#
loop_
_entity_poly.entity_id
_entity_poly.type
_entity_poly.pdbx_seq_one_letter_code
_entity_poly.pdbx_strand_id
1 'polypeptide(L)'
;MEYNLPVNRLLGIETEYGLYVEGRGVAEQVMEAVGLLRSCPFPAVKGCWDYRLEDPRRDMRGFRVEHLAVDPNDAQIEREHPISLSEREARSDHVLTNGARLYNDHAHPEYATPECR
;
A
#
# COMPACT_ATOMS: atom_id res chain seq x y z
N MET A 1 -30.24 -30.12 11.11
CA MET A 1 -29.70 -28.88 11.71
C MET A 1 -28.21 -28.86 11.42
N GLU A 2 -27.79 -28.14 10.39
CA GLU A 2 -26.36 -27.86 10.20
C GLU A 2 -25.96 -26.86 11.28
N TYR A 3 -24.99 -27.24 12.11
CA TYR A 3 -24.39 -26.34 13.07
C TYR A 3 -23.54 -25.33 12.30
N ASN A 4 -23.91 -24.04 12.41
CA ASN A 4 -23.07 -22.93 11.99
C ASN A 4 -21.80 -22.94 12.86
N LEU A 5 -20.78 -23.67 12.44
CA LEU A 5 -19.47 -23.62 13.09
C LEU A 5 -18.90 -22.21 12.86
N PRO A 6 -18.36 -21.54 13.89
CA PRO A 6 -17.69 -20.26 13.71
C PRO A 6 -16.55 -20.42 12.69
N VAL A 7 -16.51 -19.50 11.73
CA VAL A 7 -15.54 -19.51 10.64
C VAL A 7 -14.16 -19.23 11.23
N ASN A 8 -13.33 -20.26 11.39
CA ASN A 8 -11.93 -20.14 11.81
C ASN A 8 -11.04 -19.85 10.58
N ARG A 9 -11.14 -18.63 10.04
CA ARG A 9 -10.32 -18.18 8.91
C ARG A 9 -9.36 -17.10 9.40
N LEU A 10 -8.11 -17.23 9.01
CA LEU A 10 -7.12 -16.17 9.18
C LEU A 10 -7.38 -15.10 8.12
N LEU A 11 -7.64 -13.86 8.55
CA LEU A 11 -8.02 -12.73 7.68
C LEU A 11 -7.27 -11.46 8.09
N GLY A 12 -7.08 -10.56 7.14
CA GLY A 12 -6.65 -9.19 7.37
C GLY A 12 -7.46 -8.25 6.48
N ILE A 13 -7.37 -6.95 6.75
CA ILE A 13 -8.00 -5.89 5.95
C ILE A 13 -6.92 -4.88 5.59
N GLU A 14 -6.92 -4.49 4.32
CA GLU A 14 -6.15 -3.40 3.77
C GLU A 14 -7.08 -2.20 3.59
N THR A 15 -6.63 -1.01 3.99
CA THR A 15 -7.42 0.22 3.89
C THR A 15 -6.55 1.35 3.40
N GLU A 16 -6.77 1.74 2.15
CA GLU A 16 -6.21 2.94 1.55
C GLU A 16 -7.01 4.16 1.98
N TYR A 17 -6.31 5.19 2.44
CA TYR A 17 -6.92 6.45 2.85
C TYR A 17 -6.84 7.48 1.72
N GLY A 18 -7.95 8.16 1.47
CA GLY A 18 -7.92 9.38 0.66
C GLY A 18 -7.09 10.45 1.36
N LEU A 19 -6.17 11.07 0.63
CA LEU A 19 -5.32 12.15 1.11
C LEU A 19 -5.56 13.40 0.27
N TYR A 20 -5.88 14.50 0.93
CA TYR A 20 -5.98 15.82 0.31
C TYR A 20 -5.19 16.83 1.13
N VAL A 21 -4.36 17.61 0.46
CA VAL A 21 -3.57 18.67 1.07
C VAL A 21 -3.95 19.98 0.40
N GLU A 22 -4.41 20.95 1.19
CA GLU A 22 -4.86 22.24 0.67
C GLU A 22 -3.74 22.97 -0.07
N GLY A 23 -4.05 23.46 -1.27
CA GLY A 23 -3.09 24.19 -2.11
C GLY A 23 -2.05 23.31 -2.82
N ARG A 24 -2.15 21.97 -2.72
CA ARG A 24 -1.34 21.01 -3.48
C ARG A 24 -2.15 20.36 -4.60
N GLY A 25 -1.46 19.99 -5.68
CA GLY A 25 -2.04 19.24 -6.78
C GLY A 25 -1.86 17.73 -6.61
N VAL A 26 -2.38 16.98 -7.57
CA VAL A 26 -2.25 15.51 -7.63
C VAL A 26 -0.80 15.07 -7.85
N ALA A 27 0.01 15.88 -8.53
CA ALA A 27 1.41 15.57 -8.82
C ALA A 27 2.28 15.48 -7.55
N GLU A 28 1.91 16.20 -6.49
CA GLU A 28 2.62 16.18 -5.21
C GLU A 28 2.13 15.06 -4.27
N GLN A 29 1.00 14.40 -4.57
CA GLN A 29 0.28 13.55 -3.62
C GLN A 29 1.12 12.38 -3.11
N VAL A 30 1.94 11.77 -3.96
CA VAL A 30 2.87 10.70 -3.53
C VAL A 30 3.87 11.21 -2.49
N MET A 31 4.45 12.39 -2.70
CA MET A 31 5.41 12.97 -1.76
C MET A 31 4.73 13.41 -0.46
N GLU A 32 3.50 13.89 -0.53
CA GLU A 32 2.69 14.23 0.65
C GLU A 32 2.35 12.98 1.48
N ALA A 33 1.96 11.87 0.83
CA ALA A 33 1.71 10.59 1.50
C ALA A 33 2.99 10.03 2.16
N VAL A 34 4.11 10.04 1.44
CA VAL A 34 5.43 9.69 1.99
C VAL A 34 5.78 10.56 3.20
N GLY A 35 5.57 11.87 3.10
CA GLY A 35 5.81 12.81 4.18
C GLY A 35 4.96 12.52 5.42
N LEU A 36 3.67 12.26 5.22
CA LEU A 36 2.74 11.87 6.28
C LEU A 36 3.25 10.62 7.00
N LEU A 37 3.54 9.56 6.27
CA LEU A 37 4.01 8.30 6.85
C LEU A 37 5.30 8.48 7.64
N ARG A 38 6.29 9.16 7.05
CA ARG A 38 7.58 9.42 7.72
C ARG A 38 7.41 10.25 9.01
N SER A 39 6.37 11.08 9.08
CA SER A 39 6.03 11.87 10.27
C SER A 39 5.27 11.08 11.35
N CYS A 40 4.73 9.90 11.04
CA CYS A 40 3.96 9.11 12.01
C CYS A 40 4.83 8.75 13.24
N PRO A 41 4.35 9.05 14.47
CA PRO A 41 5.13 8.89 15.69
C PRO A 41 5.13 7.46 16.24
N PHE A 42 4.52 6.51 15.53
CA PHE A 42 4.37 5.14 16.01
C PHE A 42 5.71 4.38 15.98
N PRO A 43 6.05 3.65 17.05
CA PRO A 43 7.18 2.72 17.01
C PRO A 43 6.97 1.68 15.91
N ALA A 44 7.97 1.53 15.04
CA ALA A 44 7.91 0.62 13.90
C ALA A 44 9.30 0.17 13.47
N VAL A 45 9.37 -1.02 12.85
CA VAL A 45 10.52 -1.39 12.03
C VAL A 45 10.31 -0.77 10.65
N LYS A 46 11.25 0.04 10.18
CA LYS A 46 11.10 0.86 8.97
C LYS A 46 11.94 0.31 7.82
N GLY A 47 11.39 0.37 6.60
CA GLY A 47 12.12 0.10 5.35
C GLY A 47 12.59 -1.35 5.19
N CYS A 48 12.06 -2.29 5.95
CA CYS A 48 12.49 -3.70 5.96
C CYS A 48 11.47 -4.66 5.33
N TRP A 49 10.45 -4.15 4.61
CA TRP A 49 9.45 -5.02 3.99
C TRP A 49 10.09 -5.91 2.92
N ASP A 50 9.68 -7.18 2.91
CA ASP A 50 10.15 -8.21 1.99
C ASP A 50 9.14 -8.38 0.86
N TYR A 51 9.50 -7.86 -0.32
CA TYR A 51 8.64 -7.85 -1.50
C TYR A 51 8.76 -9.13 -2.35
N ARG A 52 9.56 -10.14 -1.95
CA ARG A 52 9.83 -11.31 -2.79
C ARG A 52 8.59 -12.11 -3.18
N LEU A 53 7.53 -12.04 -2.38
CA LEU A 53 6.28 -12.74 -2.63
C LEU A 53 5.21 -11.88 -3.31
N GLU A 54 5.47 -10.58 -3.50
CA GLU A 54 4.56 -9.65 -4.15
C GLU A 54 4.67 -9.77 -5.66
N ASP A 55 3.63 -10.29 -6.31
CA ASP A 55 3.56 -10.40 -7.77
C ASP A 55 2.14 -10.12 -8.27
N PRO A 56 1.78 -8.84 -8.50
CA PRO A 56 0.44 -8.45 -8.96
C PRO A 56 0.04 -9.08 -10.31
N ARG A 57 1.02 -9.59 -11.08
CA ARG A 57 0.75 -10.25 -12.36
C ARG A 57 0.42 -11.73 -12.22
N ARG A 58 0.63 -12.32 -11.04
CA ARG A 58 0.37 -13.74 -10.78
C ARG A 58 -1.03 -13.90 -10.19
N ASP A 59 -1.96 -14.39 -11.00
CA ASP A 59 -3.33 -14.61 -10.57
C ASP A 59 -3.48 -15.94 -9.82
N MET A 60 -4.28 -15.95 -8.74
CA MET A 60 -4.55 -17.16 -7.94
C MET A 60 -5.25 -18.27 -8.73
N ARG A 61 -5.91 -17.96 -9.86
CA ARG A 61 -6.53 -18.93 -10.76
C ARG A 61 -5.52 -19.72 -11.59
N GLY A 62 -4.23 -19.41 -11.49
CA GLY A 62 -3.15 -20.21 -12.08
C GLY A 62 -2.57 -19.69 -13.40
N PHE A 63 -2.77 -18.41 -13.72
CA PHE A 63 -2.18 -17.78 -14.91
C PHE A 63 -1.42 -16.50 -14.55
N ARG A 64 -0.59 -16.03 -15.50
CA ARG A 64 0.12 -14.75 -15.40
C ARG A 64 -0.44 -13.79 -16.44
N VAL A 65 -0.76 -12.58 -16.04
CA VAL A 65 -1.10 -11.51 -16.99
C VAL A 65 0.18 -10.89 -17.56
N GLU A 66 0.18 -10.58 -18.86
CA GLU A 66 1.32 -9.93 -19.50
C GLU A 66 1.46 -8.48 -19.03
N HIS A 67 0.33 -7.76 -19.01
CA HIS A 67 0.23 -6.36 -18.63
C HIS A 67 -0.96 -6.11 -17.70
N LEU A 68 -0.80 -5.18 -16.75
CA LEU A 68 -1.88 -4.63 -15.96
C LEU A 68 -2.49 -3.43 -16.70
N ALA A 69 -3.77 -3.18 -16.49
CA ALA A 69 -4.38 -1.93 -16.92
C ALA A 69 -3.81 -0.78 -16.08
N VAL A 70 -3.55 0.35 -16.73
CA VAL A 70 -3.08 1.59 -16.09
C VAL A 70 -3.98 2.72 -16.55
N ASP A 71 -4.38 3.60 -15.63
CA ASP A 71 -5.15 4.78 -16.00
C ASP A 71 -4.29 5.73 -16.86
N PRO A 72 -4.76 6.17 -18.03
CA PRO A 72 -3.98 7.05 -18.91
C PRO A 72 -3.63 8.40 -18.28
N ASN A 73 -4.48 8.94 -17.40
CA ASN A 73 -4.23 10.21 -16.72
C ASN A 73 -3.13 10.04 -15.68
N ASP A 74 -3.18 8.97 -14.87
CA ASP A 74 -2.12 8.67 -13.90
C ASP A 74 -0.78 8.47 -14.61
N ALA A 75 -0.77 7.68 -15.70
CA ALA A 75 0.44 7.47 -16.51
C ALA A 75 0.97 8.75 -17.18
N GLN A 76 0.11 9.75 -17.43
CA GLN A 76 0.55 11.06 -17.91
C GLN A 76 1.16 11.88 -16.78
N ILE A 77 0.51 11.95 -15.63
CA ILE A 77 1.00 12.68 -14.45
C ILE A 77 2.37 12.14 -14.02
N GLU A 78 2.52 10.82 -13.90
CA GLU A 78 3.79 10.18 -13.53
C GLU A 78 4.93 10.50 -14.51
N ARG A 79 4.63 10.58 -15.81
CA ARG A 79 5.65 10.94 -16.83
C ARG A 79 6.04 12.40 -16.76
N GLU A 80 5.09 13.29 -16.51
CA GLU A 80 5.33 14.74 -16.41
C GLU A 80 5.98 15.12 -15.07
N HIS A 81 5.74 14.32 -14.02
CA HIS A 81 6.18 14.55 -12.66
C HIS A 81 6.90 13.31 -12.07
N PRO A 82 8.08 12.96 -12.61
CA PRO A 82 8.81 11.79 -12.12
C PRO A 82 9.27 11.99 -10.68
N ILE A 83 9.06 10.96 -9.85
CA ILE A 83 9.49 10.94 -8.46
C ILE A 83 10.96 10.53 -8.39
N SER A 84 11.74 11.22 -7.54
CA SER A 84 13.18 10.98 -7.38
C SER A 84 13.54 9.87 -6.38
N LEU A 85 12.55 9.37 -5.64
CA LEU A 85 12.69 8.28 -4.67
C LEU A 85 12.74 6.93 -5.38
N SER A 86 13.52 5.99 -4.82
CA SER A 86 13.37 4.58 -5.18
C SER A 86 11.98 4.05 -4.78
N GLU A 87 11.52 2.96 -5.40
CA GLU A 87 10.23 2.33 -5.04
C GLU A 87 10.13 2.01 -3.55
N ARG A 88 11.21 1.52 -2.93
CA ARG A 88 11.25 1.24 -1.48
C ARG A 88 11.10 2.50 -0.64
N GLU A 89 11.72 3.60 -1.05
CA GLU A 89 11.60 4.88 -0.35
C GLU A 89 10.21 5.51 -0.55
N ALA A 90 9.62 5.36 -1.74
CA ALA A 90 8.29 5.84 -2.07
C ALA A 90 7.21 5.04 -1.30
N ARG A 91 7.39 3.74 -1.07
CA ARG A 91 6.46 2.95 -0.24
C ARG A 91 6.58 3.26 1.25
N SER A 92 7.73 3.70 1.75
CA SER A 92 7.91 4.15 3.14
C SER A 92 7.33 3.18 4.19
N ASP A 93 7.64 1.88 4.07
CA ASP A 93 7.07 0.82 4.90
C ASP A 93 7.39 0.93 6.38
N HIS A 94 6.36 0.89 7.21
CA HIS A 94 6.43 0.80 8.67
C HIS A 94 5.70 -0.47 9.15
N VAL A 95 6.43 -1.43 9.71
CA VAL A 95 5.83 -2.57 10.44
C VAL A 95 5.64 -2.16 11.89
N LEU A 96 4.38 -2.03 12.30
CA LEU A 96 3.97 -1.50 13.60
C LEU A 96 4.03 -2.56 14.72
N THR A 97 4.04 -2.12 15.97
CA THR A 97 4.12 -3.01 17.15
C THR A 97 2.90 -3.91 17.35
N ASN A 98 1.76 -3.58 16.76
CA ASN A 98 0.56 -4.44 16.76
C ASN A 98 0.57 -5.47 15.62
N GLY A 99 1.65 -5.57 14.83
CA GLY A 99 1.77 -6.49 13.70
C GLY A 99 1.21 -5.95 12.38
N ALA A 100 0.61 -4.76 12.38
CA ALA A 100 0.12 -4.13 11.16
C ALA A 100 1.26 -3.59 10.28
N ARG A 101 0.96 -3.39 9.00
CA ARG A 101 1.80 -2.61 8.07
C ARG A 101 1.13 -1.27 7.80
N LEU A 102 1.90 -0.20 7.89
CA LEU A 102 1.51 1.14 7.49
C LEU A 102 2.50 1.60 6.40
N TYR A 103 2.01 1.90 5.21
CA TYR A 103 2.86 2.16 4.04
C TYR A 103 2.14 3.07 3.05
N ASN A 104 2.85 3.51 2.01
CA ASN A 104 2.29 4.29 0.92
C ASN A 104 2.07 3.33 -0.24
N ASP A 105 0.82 3.17 -0.66
CA ASP A 105 0.49 2.52 -1.92
C ASP A 105 0.19 3.58 -2.98
N HIS A 106 1.13 3.70 -3.91
CA HIS A 106 1.19 4.78 -4.89
C HIS A 106 1.08 6.19 -4.26
N ALA A 107 -0.10 6.77 -4.16
CA ALA A 107 -0.37 8.11 -3.63
C ALA A 107 -1.25 8.09 -2.36
N HIS A 108 -1.44 6.92 -1.77
CA HIS A 108 -2.36 6.69 -0.67
C HIS A 108 -1.63 6.11 0.54
N PRO A 109 -1.75 6.75 1.73
CA PRO A 109 -1.41 6.10 2.97
C PRO A 109 -2.33 4.89 3.16
N GLU A 110 -1.75 3.73 3.40
CA GLU A 110 -2.47 2.48 3.55
C GLU A 110 -2.11 1.80 4.87
N TYR A 111 -3.15 1.32 5.57
CA TYR A 111 -3.02 0.50 6.76
C TYR A 111 -3.54 -0.92 6.47
N ALA A 112 -2.67 -1.91 6.61
CA ALA A 112 -3.00 -3.32 6.57
C ALA A 112 -2.98 -3.89 8.00
N THR A 113 -4.11 -4.43 8.46
CA THR A 113 -4.22 -5.04 9.80
C THR A 113 -3.26 -6.23 9.93
N PRO A 114 -2.84 -6.60 11.17
CA PRO A 114 -2.27 -7.93 11.37
C PRO A 114 -3.27 -9.01 10.97
N GLU A 115 -2.77 -10.23 10.79
CA GLU A 115 -3.61 -11.39 10.56
C GLU A 115 -4.38 -11.78 11.84
N CYS A 116 -5.72 -11.81 11.75
CA CYS A 116 -6.65 -12.09 12.84
C CYS A 116 -7.47 -13.36 12.55
N ARG A 117 -7.98 -14.00 13.62
CA ARG A 117 -8.92 -15.14 13.56
C ARG A 117 -10.27 -14.76 14.13
#